data_AF-A0A957P629-F1
#
_entry.id   AF-A0A957P629-F1
#
_cell.length_a   1.000
_cell.length_b   1.000
_cell.length_c   1.000
_cell.angle_alpha   90.00
_cell.angle_beta   90.00
_cell.angle_gamma   90.00
#
_symmetry.space_group_name_H-M   'P 1'
#
loop_
_entity.id
_entity.type
_entity.pdbx_description
1 polymer ?
#
loop_
_entity_poly.entity_id
_entity_poly.type
_entity_poly.pdbx_seq_one_letter_code
_entity_poly.pdbx_strand_id
1 'polypeptide(L)' 'MKSASTLAIALFGSPTAALDHQPIHIGRRKAVALLAYLAVTQRRQSRAHLAALLWPAYDE' A
#
# COMPACT_ATOMS: atom_id res chain seq x y z
N MET A 1 20.50 10.01 16.29
CA MET A 1 19.24 9.22 16.27
C MET A 1 18.41 9.69 15.09
N LYS A 2 18.12 8.84 14.11
CA LYS A 2 17.10 9.15 13.08
C LYS A 2 15.75 9.08 13.78
N SER A 3 14.97 10.16 13.75
CA SER A 3 13.59 10.11 14.26
C SER A 3 12.81 9.04 13.50
N ALA A 4 12.03 8.22 14.18
CA ALA A 4 11.21 7.20 13.55
C ALA A 4 9.97 7.86 12.94
N SER A 5 9.77 7.73 11.63
CA SER A 5 8.58 8.21 10.95
C SER A 5 7.39 7.25 11.17
N THR A 6 6.19 7.82 11.32
CA THR A 6 4.94 7.06 11.52
C THR A 6 4.06 7.14 10.28
N LEU A 7 3.72 5.98 9.72
CA LEU A 7 2.78 5.87 8.60
C LEU A 7 1.40 5.43 9.12
N ALA A 8 0.38 6.24 8.90
CA ALA A 8 -1.01 5.92 9.18
C ALA A 8 -1.76 5.63 7.87
N ILE A 9 -2.57 4.56 7.85
CA ILE A 9 -3.35 4.13 6.68
C ILE A 9 -4.79 3.90 7.14
N ALA A 10 -5.75 4.57 6.49
CA ALA A 10 -7.17 4.37 6.73
C ALA A 10 -7.79 3.67 5.52
N LEU A 11 -8.47 2.54 5.76
CA LEU A 11 -9.02 1.67 4.72
C LEU A 11 -10.55 1.51 4.80
N PHE A 12 -11.19 2.01 5.86
CA PHE A 12 -12.64 2.00 5.99
C PHE A 12 -13.24 3.23 5.29
N GLY A 13 -13.50 3.07 3.99
CA GLY A 13 -13.92 4.14 3.08
C GLY A 13 -12.95 4.28 1.91
N SER A 14 -12.82 5.48 1.35
CA SER A 14 -11.79 5.77 0.35
C SER A 14 -10.40 5.66 1.02
N PRO A 15 -9.46 4.85 0.48
CA PRO A 15 -8.16 4.67 1.10
C PRO A 15 -7.39 5.99 1.19
N THR A 16 -6.87 6.29 2.38
CA THR A 16 -5.99 7.45 2.62
C THR A 16 -4.74 7.03 3.38
N ALA A 17 -3.68 7.84 3.26
CA ALA A 17 -2.43 7.64 3.97
C ALA A 17 -1.85 8.97 4.46
N ALA A 18 -1.17 8.95 5.60
CA ALA A 18 -0.46 10.08 6.14
C ALA A 18 0.89 9.65 6.72
N LEU A 19 1.94 10.45 6.46
CA LEU A 19 3.26 10.29 7.04
C LEU A 19 3.49 11.41 8.04
N ASP A 20 3.78 11.09 9.29
CA ASP A 20 4.00 12.07 10.35
C ASP A 20 2.86 13.11 10.43
N HIS A 21 1.62 12.60 10.38
CA HIS A 21 0.36 13.37 10.34
C HIS A 21 0.11 14.22 9.09
N GLN A 22 1.01 14.20 8.11
CA GLN A 22 0.82 14.89 6.83
C GLN A 22 0.19 13.96 5.80
N PRO A 23 -0.96 14.30 5.20
CA PRO A 23 -1.55 13.50 4.13
C PRO A 23 -0.57 13.31 2.98
N ILE A 24 -0.44 12.08 2.49
CA ILE A 24 0.36 11.76 1.30
C ILE A 24 -0.57 11.34 0.16
N HIS A 25 -0.32 11.90 -1.02
CA HIS A 25 -1.05 11.53 -2.23
C HIS A 25 -0.35 10.39 -2.96
N ILE A 26 -1.07 9.28 -3.19
CA ILE A 26 -0.59 8.16 -3.99
C ILE A 26 -1.37 8.15 -5.30
N GLY A 27 -0.78 8.75 -6.35
CA GLY A 27 -1.48 9.00 -7.62
C GLY A 27 -1.81 7.77 -8.47
N ARG A 28 -1.35 6.57 -8.07
CA ARG A 28 -1.61 5.32 -8.81
C ARG A 28 -2.53 4.41 -8.00
N ARG A 29 -3.71 4.11 -8.54
CA ARG A 29 -4.69 3.19 -7.92
C ARG A 29 -4.08 1.84 -7.53
N LYS A 30 -3.18 1.29 -8.36
CA LYS A 30 -2.48 0.02 -8.06
C LYS A 30 -1.46 0.16 -6.93
N ALA A 31 -0.83 1.32 -6.76
CA ALA A 31 0.07 1.56 -5.63
C ALA A 31 -0.72 1.66 -4.31
N VAL A 32 -1.90 2.31 -4.32
CA VAL A 32 -2.82 2.32 -3.17
C VAL A 32 -3.26 0.90 -2.81
N ALA A 33 -3.66 0.10 -3.80
CA ALA A 33 -4.08 -1.29 -3.58
C ALA A 33 -2.94 -2.16 -3.00
N LEU A 34 -1.73 -1.99 -3.52
CA LEU A 34 -0.54 -2.66 -2.99
C LEU A 34 -0.28 -2.30 -1.53
N LEU A 35 -0.30 -1.00 -1.21
CA LEU A 35 -0.10 -0.53 0.16
C LEU A 35 -1.17 -1.09 1.11
N ALA A 36 -2.44 -1.00 0.73
CA ALA A 36 -3.56 -1.52 1.52
C ALA A 36 -3.43 -3.03 1.77
N TYR A 37 -3.10 -3.80 0.72
CA TYR A 37 -2.96 -5.24 0.83
C TYR A 37 -1.82 -5.65 1.78
N LEU A 38 -0.64 -5.02 1.66
CA LEU A 38 0.48 -5.29 2.55
C LEU A 38 0.17 -4.85 3.99
N ALA A 39 -0.50 -3.71 4.17
CA ALA A 39 -0.89 -3.20 5.47
C ALA A 39 -1.89 -4.11 6.20
N VAL A 40 -2.84 -4.72 5.49
CA VAL A 40 -3.81 -5.64 6.09
C VAL A 40 -3.20 -7.01 6.35
N THR A 41 -2.39 -7.52 5.42
CA THR A 41 -1.85 -8.89 5.54
C THR A 41 -0.70 -9.00 6.52
N GLN A 42 0.10 -7.93 6.72
CA GLN A 42 1.25 -7.89 7.63
C GLN A 42 2.22 -9.08 7.46
N ARG A 43 2.37 -9.55 6.21
CA ARG A 43 3.21 -10.69 5.85
C ARG A 43 4.09 -10.34 4.67
N ARG A 44 5.22 -11.04 4.55
CA ARG A 44 6.04 -10.99 3.34
C ARG A 44 5.25 -11.60 2.18
N GLN A 45 5.21 -10.91 1.05
CA GLN A 45 4.56 -11.36 -0.17
C GLN A 45 5.59 -11.43 -1.29
N SER A 46 5.54 -12.47 -2.12
CA SER A 46 6.41 -12.55 -3.29
C SER A 46 5.98 -11.53 -4.35
N ARG A 47 6.93 -11.05 -5.15
CA ARG A 47 6.62 -10.13 -6.26
C ARG A 47 5.67 -10.77 -7.29
N ALA A 48 5.86 -12.05 -7.59
CA ALA A 48 5.01 -12.79 -8.51
C ALA A 48 3.55 -12.86 -8.01
N HIS A 49 3.36 -13.16 -6.73
CA HIS A 49 2.02 -13.17 -6.12
C HIS A 49 1.34 -11.79 -6.17
N LEU A 50 2.08 -10.73 -5.86
CA LEU A 50 1.56 -9.36 -5.93
C LEU A 50 1.24 -8.93 -7.37
N ALA A 51 2.05 -9.35 -8.35
CA ALA A 51 1.82 -9.09 -9.76
C ALA A 51 0.51 -9.76 -10.22
N ALA A 52 0.34 -11.05 -9.93
CA ALA A 52 -0.86 -11.79 -10.29
C ALA A 52 -2.13 -11.23 -9.65
N LEU A 53 -2.06 -10.86 -8.37
CA LEU A 53 -3.20 -10.30 -7.65
C LEU A 53 -3.62 -8.91 -8.18
N LEU A 54 -2.64 -8.06 -8.50
CA LEU A 54 -2.89 -6.64 -8.80
C LEU A 54 -2.84 -6.32 -10.30
N TRP A 55 -2.26 -7.14 -11.15
CA TRP A 55 -2.18 -6.95 -12.60
C TRP A 55 -2.48 -8.26 -13.36
N PRO A 56 -3.66 -8.88 -13.14
CA PRO A 56 -3.97 -10.20 -13.72
C PRO A 56 -4.01 -10.22 -15.25
N ALA A 57 -4.18 -9.06 -15.90
CA ALA A 57 -4.15 -8.94 -17.36
C ALA A 57 -2.72 -8.87 -17.96
N TYR A 58 -1.69 -8.90 -17.11
CA TYR A 58 -0.27 -8.83 -17.48
C TYR A 58 0.52 -10.06 -16.98
N ASP A 59 -0.15 -11.05 -16.38
CA ASP A 59 0.42 -12.38 -16.18
C ASP A 59 0.44 -13.08 -17.55
N GLU A 60 1.50 -12.81 -18.32
CA GLU A 60 1.84 -13.34 -19.67
C GLU A 60 0.72 -13.45 -20.72
#